data_AF-A0A067FMB7-F1
#
_entry.id   AF-A0A067FMB7-F1
#
_cell.length_a   1.000
_cell.length_b   1.000
_cell.length_c   1.000
_cell.angle_alpha   90.00
_cell.angle_beta   90.00
_cell.angle_gamma   90.00
#
_symmetry.space_group_name_H-M   'P 1'
#
loop_
_entity.id
_entity.type
_entity.pdbx_description
1 polymer ?
#
loop_
_entity_poly.entity_id
_entity_poly.type
_entity_poly.pdbx_seq_one_letter_code
_entity_poly.pdbx_strand_id
1 'polypeptide(L)'
;HIVGLAGPPGAGKSTLAAEVVRRINKIWPQKASSFDSQVKPPDVATVLPMDGFHLYLSQLDAMEDPKEAHARRGAPWTFNPLLLLNCLKNLRNQGSVYAPSFDHGVGDPVEDDILVGLQHKVVIVDGNYLFLDGGVWKDVSSMFDEK
;
A
#
# COMPACT_ATOMS: atom_id res chain seq x y z
N HIS A 1 13.07 -3.91 0.20
CA HIS A 1 12.56 -3.85 -1.18
C HIS A 1 11.12 -3.41 -1.16
N ILE A 2 10.79 -2.41 -1.96
CA ILE A 2 9.43 -1.93 -2.21
C ILE A 2 9.06 -2.35 -3.62
N VAL A 3 8.08 -3.24 -3.75
CA VAL A 3 7.62 -3.80 -5.03
C VAL A 3 6.27 -3.22 -5.34
N GLY A 4 6.10 -2.64 -6.53
CA GLY A 4 4.79 -2.19 -7.00
C GLY A 4 4.03 -3.33 -7.68
N LEU A 5 2.72 -3.43 -7.45
CA LEU A 5 1.83 -4.33 -8.17
C LEU A 5 0.63 -3.55 -8.70
N ALA A 6 0.65 -3.21 -9.99
CA ALA A 6 -0.41 -2.44 -10.62
C ALA A 6 -1.34 -3.28 -11.50
N GLY A 7 -2.57 -2.81 -11.68
CA GLY A 7 -3.53 -3.39 -12.61
C GLY A 7 -4.96 -2.93 -12.33
N PRO A 8 -5.92 -3.23 -13.21
CA PRO A 8 -7.28 -2.69 -13.10
C PRO A 8 -8.04 -3.25 -11.88
N PRO A 9 -9.12 -2.57 -11.43
CA PRO A 9 -10.04 -3.11 -10.43
C PRO A 9 -10.51 -4.52 -10.82
N GLY A 10 -10.67 -5.42 -9.84
CA GLY A 10 -11.13 -6.79 -10.07
C GLY A 10 -10.10 -7.76 -10.67
N ALA A 11 -8.88 -7.31 -11.01
CA ALA A 11 -7.83 -8.17 -11.58
C ALA A 11 -7.18 -9.17 -10.60
N GLY A 12 -7.60 -9.19 -9.33
CA GLY A 12 -7.06 -10.10 -8.31
C GLY A 12 -5.72 -9.69 -7.70
N LYS A 13 -5.32 -8.42 -7.83
CA LYS A 13 -4.03 -7.88 -7.32
C LYS A 13 -3.83 -8.11 -5.84
N SER A 14 -4.82 -7.74 -5.02
CA SER A 14 -4.74 -7.86 -3.57
C SER A 14 -4.67 -9.33 -3.13
N THR A 15 -5.39 -10.21 -3.84
CA THR A 15 -5.29 -11.67 -3.65
C THR A 15 -3.88 -12.19 -3.98
N LEU A 16 -3.30 -11.76 -5.10
CA LEU A 16 -1.95 -12.13 -5.50
C LEU A 16 -0.90 -11.60 -4.51
N ALA A 17 -0.97 -10.33 -4.13
CA ALA A 17 -0.07 -9.70 -3.17
C ALA A 17 -0.10 -10.43 -1.81
N ALA A 18 -1.29 -10.69 -1.28
CA ALA A 18 -1.47 -11.42 -0.03
C ALA A 18 -0.88 -12.85 -0.11
N GLU A 19 -1.11 -13.56 -1.21
CA GLU A 19 -0.59 -14.92 -1.39
C GLU A 19 0.95 -14.94 -1.53
N VAL A 20 1.52 -13.96 -2.24
CA VAL A 20 2.99 -13.81 -2.36
C VAL A 20 3.61 -13.52 -0.99
N VAL A 21 3.08 -12.54 -0.24
CA VAL A 21 3.53 -12.22 1.11
C VAL A 21 3.46 -13.44 2.03
N ARG A 22 2.33 -14.16 2.01
CA ARG A 22 2.13 -15.37 2.81
C ARG A 22 3.18 -16.45 2.48
N ARG A 23 3.50 -16.64 1.20
CA ARG A 23 4.53 -17.60 0.78
C ARG A 23 5.93 -17.17 1.21
N ILE A 24 6.27 -15.89 1.07
CA ILE A 24 7.57 -15.35 1.52
C ILE A 24 7.74 -15.58 3.01
N ASN A 25 6.73 -15.20 3.82
CA ASN A 25 6.76 -15.36 5.27
C ASN A 25 6.80 -16.83 5.71
N LYS A 26 6.26 -17.76 4.91
CA LYS A 26 6.36 -19.20 5.18
C LYS A 26 7.77 -19.76 4.89
N ILE A 27 8.43 -19.28 3.85
CA ILE A 27 9.73 -19.81 3.39
C ILE A 27 10.89 -19.18 4.17
N TRP A 28 10.78 -17.91 4.56
CA TRP A 28 11.86 -17.17 5.21
C TRP A 28 12.41 -17.83 6.48
N PRO A 29 11.57 -18.29 7.43
CA PRO A 29 12.02 -18.97 8.65
C PRO A 29 12.91 -20.19 8.39
N GLN A 30 12.66 -20.91 7.29
CA GLN A 30 13.39 -22.13 6.95
C GLN A 30 14.83 -21.84 6.51
N LYS A 31 15.14 -20.59 6.17
CA LYS A 31 16.49 -20.14 5.77
C LYS A 31 17.26 -19.46 6.90
N ALA A 32 16.58 -18.95 7.92
CA ALA A 32 17.18 -18.30 9.08
C ALA A 32 17.43 -19.33 10.19
N SER A 33 18.58 -19.99 10.16
CA SER A 33 19.03 -20.87 11.24
C SER A 33 19.21 -20.06 12.54
N SER A 34 18.50 -20.45 13.61
CA SER A 34 18.57 -19.94 15.00
C SER A 34 17.38 -19.11 15.51
N PHE A 35 16.15 -19.59 15.34
CA PHE A 35 15.08 -19.23 16.27
C PHE A 35 14.77 -20.43 17.18
N ASP A 36 14.62 -20.14 18.47
CA ASP A 36 14.02 -21.05 19.44
C ASP A 36 12.73 -21.62 18.83
N SER A 37 12.57 -22.94 18.84
CA SER A 37 11.45 -23.62 18.18
C SER A 37 10.08 -23.21 18.76
N GLN A 38 10.06 -22.51 19.89
CA GLN A 38 8.87 -22.00 20.54
C GLN A 38 8.48 -20.57 20.09
N VAL A 39 9.35 -19.83 19.39
CA VAL A 39 9.08 -18.45 18.99
C VAL A 39 8.77 -18.39 17.49
N LYS A 40 7.54 -18.02 17.13
CA LYS A 40 7.20 -17.73 15.73
C LYS A 40 8.02 -16.52 15.28
N PRO A 41 8.86 -16.64 14.25
CA PRO A 41 9.61 -15.50 13.73
C PRO A 41 8.66 -14.44 13.18
N PRO A 42 9.05 -13.16 13.23
CA PRO A 42 8.25 -12.08 12.69
C PRO A 42 8.10 -12.21 11.18
N ASP A 43 6.98 -11.72 10.65
CA ASP A 43 6.76 -11.63 9.22
C ASP A 43 7.78 -10.66 8.60
N VAL A 44 8.36 -11.05 7.47
CA VAL A 44 9.39 -10.27 6.75
C VAL A 44 8.86 -9.64 5.47
N ALA A 45 7.63 -9.98 5.10
CA ALA A 45 6.92 -9.38 3.98
C ALA A 45 5.56 -8.88 4.45
N THR A 46 5.11 -7.77 3.87
CA THR A 46 3.78 -7.20 4.12
C THR A 46 3.21 -6.53 2.86
N VAL A 47 1.90 -6.31 2.86
CA VAL A 47 1.19 -5.57 1.80
C VAL A 47 0.84 -4.18 2.31
N LEU A 48 1.05 -3.16 1.47
CA LEU A 48 0.61 -1.80 1.68
C LEU A 48 -0.40 -1.43 0.58
N PRO A 49 -1.72 -1.47 0.85
CA PRO A 49 -2.72 -1.19 -0.17
C PRO A 49 -2.77 0.30 -0.49
N MET A 50 -2.80 0.61 -1.79
CA MET A 50 -3.01 1.98 -2.29
C MET A 50 -4.37 2.55 -1.86
N ASP A 51 -5.36 1.70 -1.58
CA ASP A 51 -6.72 2.13 -1.21
C ASP A 51 -6.75 2.95 0.07
N GLY A 52 -5.80 2.76 1.00
CA GLY A 52 -5.70 3.64 2.18
C GLY A 52 -5.38 5.10 1.85
N PHE A 53 -4.95 5.38 0.62
CA PHE A 53 -4.59 6.72 0.16
C PHE A 53 -5.70 7.37 -0.68
N HIS A 54 -6.94 6.92 -0.58
CA HIS A 54 -8.08 7.69 -1.06
C HIS A 54 -8.15 9.05 -0.35
N LEU A 55 -8.72 10.07 -1.01
CA LEU A 55 -9.14 11.28 -0.30
C LEU A 55 -10.25 10.93 0.69
N TYR A 56 -10.44 11.69 1.76
CA TYR A 56 -11.58 11.43 2.65
C TYR A 56 -12.90 11.77 1.96
N LEU A 57 -14.01 11.16 2.40
CA LEU A 57 -15.35 11.56 1.98
C LEU A 57 -15.58 13.07 2.20
N SER A 58 -15.13 13.60 3.34
CA SER A 58 -15.19 15.03 3.65
C SER A 58 -14.39 15.91 2.68
N GLN A 59 -13.29 15.40 2.13
CA GLN A 59 -12.51 16.10 1.11
C GLN A 59 -13.21 16.06 -0.25
N LEU A 60 -13.91 14.97 -0.59
CA LEU A 60 -14.75 14.91 -1.77
C LEU A 60 -15.96 15.85 -1.67
N ASP A 61 -16.58 15.93 -0.49
CA ASP A 61 -17.70 16.84 -0.20
C ASP A 61 -17.32 18.32 -0.37
N ALA A 62 -16.04 18.65 -0.20
CA ALA A 62 -15.50 20.00 -0.34
C ALA A 62 -15.06 20.36 -1.77
N MET A 63 -15.17 19.44 -2.74
CA MET A 63 -14.83 19.72 -4.14
C MET A 63 -15.89 20.57 -4.84
N GLU A 64 -15.56 21.10 -6.02
CA GLU A 64 -16.47 21.94 -6.82
C GLU A 64 -17.74 21.17 -7.23
N ASP A 65 -17.59 19.90 -7.64
CA ASP A 65 -18.71 18.99 -7.90
C ASP A 65 -18.59 17.73 -7.02
N PRO A 66 -19.15 17.75 -5.79
CA PRO A 66 -19.13 16.59 -4.90
C PRO A 66 -19.87 15.38 -5.48
N LYS A 67 -20.92 15.58 -6.27
CA LYS A 67 -21.70 14.46 -6.84
C LYS A 67 -20.86 13.70 -7.85
N GLU A 68 -20.13 14.41 -8.72
CA GLU A 68 -19.17 13.77 -9.61
C GLU A 68 -18.04 13.11 -8.83
N ALA A 69 -17.49 13.78 -7.80
CA ALA A 69 -16.42 13.24 -6.97
C ALA A 69 -16.78 11.89 -6.33
N HIS A 70 -17.97 11.77 -5.76
CA HIS A 70 -18.48 10.50 -5.22
C HIS A 70 -18.78 9.48 -6.33
N ALA A 71 -19.39 9.89 -7.44
CA ALA A 71 -19.70 8.99 -8.55
C ALA A 71 -18.45 8.43 -9.25
N ARG A 72 -17.34 9.17 -9.20
CA ARG A 72 -16.04 8.81 -9.78
C ARG A 72 -15.05 8.28 -8.74
N ARG A 73 -15.50 7.98 -7.52
CA ARG A 73 -14.65 7.39 -6.47
C ARG A 73 -13.87 6.19 -7.03
N GLY A 74 -12.56 6.24 -6.86
CA GLY A 74 -11.63 5.26 -7.44
C GLY A 74 -10.97 5.72 -8.75
N ALA A 75 -11.29 6.91 -9.25
CA ALA A 75 -10.53 7.56 -10.33
C ALA A 75 -9.19 8.12 -9.79
N PRO A 76 -8.15 8.32 -10.64
CA PRO A 76 -6.82 8.73 -10.17
C PRO A 76 -6.79 10.01 -9.33
N TRP A 77 -7.72 10.94 -9.59
CA TRP A 77 -7.82 12.23 -8.91
C TRP A 77 -8.61 12.17 -7.59
N THR A 78 -9.26 11.04 -7.27
CA THR A 78 -9.92 10.83 -5.97
C THR A 78 -8.99 10.22 -4.92
N PHE A 79 -7.70 10.12 -5.24
CA PHE A 79 -6.63 9.66 -4.34
C PHE A 79 -5.69 10.81 -3.99
N ASN A 80 -4.93 10.63 -2.92
CA ASN A 80 -3.85 11.50 -2.50
C ASN A 80 -2.47 10.88 -2.84
N PRO A 81 -1.97 11.01 -4.08
CA PRO A 81 -0.66 10.46 -4.46
C PRO A 81 0.50 11.08 -3.68
N LEU A 82 0.35 12.31 -3.19
CA LEU A 82 1.38 12.97 -2.40
C LEU A 82 1.53 12.32 -1.03
N LEU A 83 0.42 11.92 -0.40
CA LEU A 83 0.45 11.17 0.85
C LEU A 83 1.14 9.81 0.66
N LEU A 84 0.81 9.07 -0.40
CA LEU A 84 1.49 7.82 -0.75
C LEU A 84 2.99 8.04 -0.99
N LEU A 85 3.36 9.04 -1.79
CA LEU A 85 4.76 9.36 -2.05
C LEU A 85 5.55 9.64 -0.77
N ASN A 86 4.97 10.44 0.14
CA ASN A 86 5.60 10.76 1.42
C ASN A 86 5.71 9.53 2.32
N CYS A 87 4.68 8.67 2.35
CA CYS A 87 4.72 7.38 3.04
C CYS A 87 5.88 6.50 2.54
N LEU A 88 6.04 6.35 1.22
CA LEU A 88 7.13 5.57 0.62
C LEU A 88 8.51 6.18 0.90
N LYS A 89 8.64 7.51 0.86
CA LYS A 89 9.88 8.22 1.23
C LYS A 89 10.25 7.98 2.69
N ASN A 90 9.28 8.11 3.60
CA ASN A 90 9.50 7.86 5.02
C ASN A 90 9.89 6.40 5.27
N LEU A 91 9.21 5.45 4.63
CA LEU A 91 9.55 4.04 4.71
C LEU A 91 10.99 3.76 4.25
N ARG A 92 11.45 4.37 3.15
CA ARG A 92 12.86 4.22 2.70
C ARG A 92 13.85 4.85 3.66
N ASN A 93 13.56 6.04 4.17
CA ASN A 93 14.52 6.81 4.98
C ASN A 93 14.61 6.32 6.43
N GLN A 94 13.47 5.96 7.02
CA GLN A 94 13.35 5.59 8.44
C GLN A 94 13.27 4.07 8.63
N GLY A 95 12.94 3.32 7.58
CA GLY A 95 12.76 1.87 7.61
C GLY A 95 11.46 1.40 8.26
N SER A 96 10.65 2.32 8.77
CA SER A 96 9.30 2.03 9.26
C SER A 96 8.35 3.19 9.03
N VAL A 97 7.06 2.90 8.87
CA VAL A 97 6.00 3.90 8.72
C VAL A 97 4.66 3.34 9.20
N TYR A 98 3.82 4.20 9.76
CA TYR A 98 2.38 3.94 9.90
C TYR A 98 1.67 4.50 8.68
N ALA A 99 0.86 3.67 8.04
CA ALA A 99 0.16 4.00 6.82
C ALA A 99 -1.35 3.81 7.01
N PRO A 100 -2.18 4.57 6.28
CA PRO A 100 -3.62 4.39 6.36
C PRO A 100 -4.03 3.07 5.71
N SER A 101 -5.07 2.45 6.26
CA SER A 101 -5.85 1.41 5.58
C SER A 101 -7.12 2.02 4.98
N PHE A 102 -7.99 1.19 4.40
CA PHE A 102 -9.28 1.63 3.88
C PHE A 102 -10.39 0.74 4.44
N ASP A 103 -11.38 1.36 5.10
CA ASP A 103 -12.57 0.66 5.56
C ASP A 103 -13.62 0.65 4.44
N HIS A 104 -13.85 -0.50 3.82
CA HIS A 104 -14.84 -0.64 2.75
C HIS A 104 -16.30 -0.55 3.24
N GLY A 105 -16.56 -0.74 4.53
CA GLY A 105 -17.89 -0.55 5.12
C GLY A 105 -18.24 0.93 5.31
N VAL A 106 -17.25 1.73 5.70
CA VAL A 106 -17.40 3.19 5.83
C VAL A 106 -17.18 3.91 4.49
N GLY A 107 -16.30 3.39 3.64
CA GLY A 107 -15.87 4.00 2.39
C GLY A 107 -14.78 5.06 2.55
N ASP A 108 -14.04 5.03 3.66
CA ASP A 108 -13.05 6.06 4.01
C ASP A 108 -11.73 5.46 4.54
N PRO A 109 -10.60 6.18 4.38
CA PRO A 109 -9.34 5.78 4.99
C PRO A 109 -9.39 5.71 6.52
N VAL A 110 -8.60 4.80 7.09
CA VAL A 110 -8.35 4.71 8.54
C VAL A 110 -6.88 5.01 8.79
N GLU A 111 -6.60 6.12 9.47
CA GLU A 111 -5.24 6.56 9.74
C GLU A 111 -4.48 5.61 10.67
N ASP A 112 -3.15 5.56 10.47
CA ASP A 112 -2.20 4.82 11.30
C ASP A 112 -2.52 3.33 11.53
N ASP A 113 -3.31 2.71 10.64
CA ASP A 113 -3.81 1.35 10.83
C ASP A 113 -2.81 0.26 10.38
N ILE A 114 -1.94 0.57 9.42
CA ILE A 114 -0.96 -0.39 8.87
C ILE A 114 0.45 -0.01 9.32
N LEU A 115 1.03 -0.80 10.23
CA LEU A 115 2.44 -0.70 10.58
C LEU A 115 3.32 -1.48 9.60
N VAL A 116 4.11 -0.75 8.81
CA VAL A 116 5.24 -1.33 8.09
C VAL A 116 6.50 -1.10 8.93
N GLY A 117 6.93 -2.12 9.69
CA GLY A 117 8.14 -2.07 10.52
C GLY A 117 9.45 -2.53 9.85
N LEU A 118 10.58 -2.29 10.54
CA LEU A 118 11.97 -2.60 10.12
C LEU A 118 12.23 -4.08 9.81
N GLN A 119 11.40 -4.98 10.36
CA GLN A 119 11.46 -6.41 10.06
C GLN A 119 11.02 -6.72 8.63
N HIS A 120 10.15 -5.91 8.03
CA HIS A 120 9.63 -6.14 6.68
C HIS A 120 10.69 -5.82 5.63
N LYS A 121 11.34 -6.86 5.12
CA LYS A 121 12.35 -6.78 4.06
C LYS A 121 11.73 -6.62 2.68
N VAL A 122 10.49 -7.06 2.51
CA VAL A 122 9.70 -6.92 1.28
C VAL A 122 8.37 -6.23 1.60
N VAL A 123 8.08 -5.14 0.90
CA VAL A 123 6.80 -4.43 1.01
C VAL A 123 6.19 -4.42 -0.38
N ILE A 124 5.06 -5.10 -0.55
CA ILE A 124 4.30 -5.09 -1.80
C ILE A 124 3.26 -3.99 -1.70
N VAL A 125 3.33 -3.00 -2.58
CA VAL A 125 2.33 -1.96 -2.71
C VAL A 125 1.43 -2.33 -3.87
N ASP A 126 0.14 -2.59 -3.62
CA ASP A 126 -0.82 -2.92 -4.67
C ASP A 126 -1.80 -1.77 -4.92
N GLY A 127 -2.13 -1.52 -6.19
CA GLY A 127 -3.00 -0.39 -6.55
C GLY A 127 -3.30 -0.30 -8.04
N ASN A 128 -4.21 0.60 -8.42
CA ASN A 128 -4.61 0.73 -9.82
C ASN A 128 -3.70 1.69 -10.61
N TYR A 129 -3.05 2.63 -9.94
CA TYR A 129 -2.40 3.78 -10.59
C TYR A 129 -0.92 3.95 -10.25
N LEU A 130 -0.31 2.95 -9.61
CA LEU A 130 1.08 3.00 -9.15
C LEU A 130 2.10 3.28 -10.28
N PHE A 131 1.74 2.97 -11.52
CA PHE A 131 2.59 3.14 -12.70
C PHE A 131 2.06 4.17 -13.71
N LEU A 132 1.20 5.11 -13.28
CA LEU A 132 0.80 6.22 -14.16
C LEU A 132 1.98 7.19 -14.38
N ASP A 133 2.21 7.56 -15.64
CA ASP A 133 3.35 8.40 -16.07
C ASP A 133 3.13 9.92 -15.90
N GLY A 134 2.12 10.34 -15.13
CA GLY A 134 1.70 11.74 -15.01
C GLY A 134 1.79 12.30 -13.58
N GLY A 135 2.32 13.53 -13.45
CA GLY A 135 2.36 14.27 -12.18
C GLY A 135 3.04 13.49 -11.04
N VAL A 136 2.47 13.58 -9.83
CA VAL A 136 3.00 12.91 -8.63
C VAL A 136 3.02 11.37 -8.75
N TRP A 137 2.16 10.78 -9.58
CA TRP A 137 2.17 9.32 -9.80
C TRP A 137 3.45 8.83 -10.47
N LYS A 138 4.06 9.66 -11.32
CA LYS A 138 5.38 9.34 -11.91
C LYS A 138 6.45 9.25 -10.82
N ASP A 139 6.41 10.17 -9.86
CA ASP A 139 7.32 10.16 -8.71
C ASP A 139 7.06 8.93 -7.83
N VAL A 140 5.80 8.58 -7.55
CA VAL A 140 5.42 7.33 -6.86
C VAL A 140 6.00 6.12 -7.59
N SER A 141 5.83 6.05 -8.91
CA SER A 141 6.34 4.95 -9.73
C SER A 141 7.86 4.81 -9.63
N SER A 142 8.59 5.92 -9.47
CA SER A 142 10.06 5.90 -9.30
C SER A 142 10.52 5.37 -7.94
N MET A 143 9.61 5.24 -6.96
CA MET A 143 9.92 4.75 -5.63
C MET A 143 9.95 3.23 -5.51
N PHE A 144 9.56 2.48 -6.55
CA PHE A 144 9.57 1.01 -6.53
C PHE A 144 10.90 0.45 -7.01
N ASP A 145 11.43 -0.55 -6.30
CA ASP A 145 12.61 -1.31 -6.73
C ASP A 145 12.26 -2.25 -7.89
N GLU A 146 11.04 -2.79 -7.91
CA GLU A 146 10.51 -3.72 -8.92
C GLU A 146 9.05 -3.37 -9.26
N LYS A 147 8.61 -3.64 -10.50
CA LYS A 147 7.27 -3.28 -11.03
C LYS A 147 6.61 -4.44 -11.78
#